data_AF-A0A367QPA1-F1
#
_entry.id   AF-A0A367QPA1-F1
#
_cell.length_a   1.000
_cell.length_b   1.000
_cell.length_c   1.000
_cell.angle_alpha   90.00
_cell.angle_beta   90.00
_cell.angle_gamma   90.00
#
_symmetry.space_group_name_H-M   'P 1'
#
loop_
_entity.id
_entity.type
_entity.pdbx_description
1 polymer ?
#
loop_
_entity_poly.entity_id
_entity_poly.type
_entity_poly.pdbx_seq_one_letter_code
_entity_poly.pdbx_strand_id
1 'polypeptide(L)' 'METIQAHKEIILMDRATGDLFDGGAAREMLVLPMDATIRIKPSNLEKYVVFVQSTSANRKLIGKTRFLYEVEDWDR' A
#
# COMPACT_ATOMS: atom_id res chain seq x y z
N MET A 1 6.88 8.51 -10.46
CA MET A 1 5.41 8.47 -10.57
C MET A 1 5.00 7.02 -10.51
N GLU A 2 4.07 6.68 -9.62
CA GLU A 2 3.62 5.30 -9.37
C GLU A 2 2.20 5.15 -9.93
N THR A 3 1.84 3.98 -10.46
CA THR A 3 0.46 3.69 -10.89
C THR A 3 -0.18 2.70 -9.93
N ILE A 4 -1.29 3.11 -9.32
CA ILE A 4 -2.08 2.30 -8.40
C ILE A 4 -3.33 1.84 -9.16
N GLN A 5 -3.52 0.53 -9.28
CA GLN A 5 -4.64 -0.05 -10.02
C GLN A 5 -5.84 -0.29 -9.09
N ALA A 6 -7.05 -0.07 -9.61
CA ALA A 6 -8.29 -0.11 -8.83
C ALA A 6 -8.50 -1.43 -8.06
N HIS A 7 -8.12 -2.57 -8.63
CA HIS A 7 -8.30 -3.89 -8.01
C HIS A 7 -7.23 -4.28 -6.99
N LYS A 8 -6.18 -3.46 -6.80
CA LYS A 8 -5.10 -3.78 -5.87
C LYS A 8 -5.39 -3.23 -4.49
N GLU A 9 -5.08 -4.05 -3.49
CA GLU A 9 -5.08 -3.63 -2.09
C GLU A 9 -3.92 -2.68 -1.81
N ILE A 10 -4.18 -1.72 -0.93
CA ILE A 10 -3.23 -0.66 -0.53
C ILE A 10 -3.27 -0.57 0.99
N ILE A 11 -2.08 -0.53 1.58
CA ILE A 11 -1.91 -0.26 3.01
C ILE A 11 -0.97 0.93 3.15
N LEU A 12 -1.37 1.91 3.95
CA LEU A 12 -0.54 3.02 4.35
C LEU A 12 0.04 2.73 5.73
N MET A 13 1.30 3.10 5.91
CA MET A 13 1.93 3.15 7.22
C MET A 13 2.42 4.57 7.48
N ASP A 14 1.92 5.21 8.52
CA ASP A 14 2.42 6.52 8.94
C ASP A 14 3.90 6.40 9.36
N ARG A 15 4.75 7.26 8.79
CA ARG A 15 6.21 7.17 9.01
C ARG A 15 6.63 7.55 10.42
N ALA A 16 5.83 8.35 11.14
CA ALA A 16 6.17 8.85 12.46
C ALA A 16 5.70 7.91 13.57
N THR A 17 4.49 7.36 13.43
CA THR A 17 3.83 6.53 14.45
C THR A 17 3.96 5.03 14.18
N GLY A 18 4.04 4.64 12.91
CA GLY A 18 3.96 3.24 12.49
C GLY A 18 2.54 2.71 12.34
N ASP A 19 1.51 3.54 12.55
CA ASP A 19 0.11 3.15 12.40
C ASP A 19 -0.21 2.71 10.98
N LEU A 20 -1.00 1.64 10.86
CA LEU A 20 -1.43 1.06 9.59
C LEU A 20 -2.87 1.43 9.27
N PHE A 21 -3.12 1.74 7.99
CA PHE A 21 -4.44 2.04 7.45
C PHE A 21 -4.64 1.23 6.17
N ASP A 22 -5.69 0.44 6.09
CA ASP A 22 -6.00 -0.46 4.98
C ASP A 22 -7.29 -0.06 4.23
N GLY A 23 -7.59 -0.83 3.19
CA GLY A 23 -8.87 -0.77 2.49
C GLY A 23 -9.27 0.62 1.96
N GLY A 24 -10.54 0.96 2.16
CA GLY A 24 -11.12 2.23 1.69
C GLY A 24 -10.49 3.46 2.34
N ALA A 25 -10.17 3.38 3.63
CA ALA A 25 -9.57 4.48 4.39
C ALA A 25 -8.21 4.88 3.81
N ALA A 26 -7.38 3.90 3.43
CA ALA A 26 -6.10 4.14 2.75
C ALA A 26 -6.27 4.94 1.45
N ARG A 27 -7.32 4.67 0.67
CA ARG A 27 -7.60 5.42 -0.56
C ARG A 27 -8.09 6.83 -0.29
N GLU A 28 -8.98 7.01 0.67
CA GLU A 28 -9.48 8.33 1.05
C GLU A 28 -8.36 9.24 1.58
N MET A 29 -7.44 8.70 2.39
CA MET A 29 -6.29 9.43 2.93
C MET A 29 -5.32 9.91 1.85
N LEU A 30 -5.26 9.21 0.71
CA LEU A 30 -4.49 9.61 -0.47
C LEU A 30 -5.34 10.35 -1.51
N VAL A 31 -6.61 10.62 -1.22
CA VAL A 31 -7.60 11.25 -2.12
C VAL A 31 -7.68 10.49 -3.45
N LEU A 32 -7.67 9.15 -3.37
CA LEU A 32 -7.77 8.27 -4.53
C LEU A 32 -9.23 7.82 -4.72
N PRO A 33 -9.74 7.83 -5.97
CA PRO A 33 -11.04 7.24 -6.28
C PRO A 33 -11.06 5.73 -5.98
N MET A 34 -12.17 5.23 -5.45
CA MET A 34 -12.29 3.82 -5.05
C MET A 34 -12.27 2.84 -6.21
N ASP A 35 -12.67 3.24 -7.42
CA ASP A 35 -12.81 2.32 -8.56
C ASP A 35 -11.96 2.73 -9.78
N ALA A 36 -10.92 3.54 -9.60
CA ALA A 36 -10.09 3.97 -10.72
C ALA A 36 -8.60 3.70 -10.53
N THR A 37 -7.94 3.46 -11.66
CA THR A 37 -6.48 3.40 -11.74
C THR A 37 -5.95 4.82 -11.81
N ILE A 38 -5.03 5.16 -10.91
CA ILE A 38 -4.52 6.52 -10.75
C ILE A 38 -3.00 6.54 -10.71
N ARG A 39 -2.44 7.62 -11.25
CA ARG A 39 -1.00 7.88 -11.23
C ARG A 39 -0.69 8.92 -10.16
N ILE A 40 0.09 8.55 -9.17
CA ILE A 40 0.45 9.40 -8.04
C ILE A 40 1.89 9.87 -8.11
N LYS A 41 2.12 11.12 -7.68
CA LYS A 41 3.46 11.68 -7.53
C LYS A 41 4.04 11.29 -6.17
N PRO A 42 5.36 11.03 -6.07
CA PRO A 42 6.00 10.68 -4.80
C PRO A 42 5.77 11.71 -3.68
N SER A 43 5.71 13.01 -4.01
CA SER A 43 5.45 14.09 -3.05
C SER A 43 4.09 13.95 -2.34
N ASN A 44 3.11 13.33 -2.97
CA ASN A 44 1.81 13.07 -2.32
C ASN A 44 1.88 11.96 -1.26
N LEU A 45 3.02 11.26 -1.15
CA LEU A 45 3.20 10.10 -0.28
C LEU A 45 4.23 10.34 0.83
N GLU A 46 4.71 11.57 1.02
CA GLU A 46 5.84 11.85 1.93
C GLU A 46 5.55 11.44 3.38
N LYS A 47 4.30 11.55 3.83
CA LYS A 47 3.87 11.15 5.19
C LYS A 47 3.84 9.63 5.38
N TYR A 48 3.61 8.85 4.32
CA TYR A 48 3.29 7.43 4.43
C TYR A 48 4.33 6.55 3.71
N VAL A 49 4.61 5.38 4.27
CA VAL A 49 5.07 4.25 3.45
C VAL A 49 3.83 3.62 2.83
N VAL A 50 3.83 3.44 1.52
CA VAL A 50 2.70 2.86 0.79
C VAL A 50 3.07 1.46 0.35
N PHE A 51 2.27 0.49 0.77
CA PHE A 51 2.33 -0.89 0.32
C PHE A 51 1.23 -1.09 -0.71
N VAL A 52 1.59 -1.60 -1.88
CA VAL A 52 0.64 -1.95 -2.95
C VAL A 52 0.76 -3.44 -3.21
N GLN A 53 -0.35 -4.16 -3.13
CA GLN A 53 -0.38 -5.59 -3.35
C GLN A 53 0.17 -5.96 -4.73
N SER A 54 1.05 -6.96 -4.75
CA SER A 54 1.56 -7.53 -5.98
C SER A 54 0.69 -8.72 -6.40
N THR A 55 0.13 -8.66 -7.62
CA THR A 55 -0.59 -9.79 -8.25
C THR A 55 0.31 -10.67 -9.12
N SER A 56 1.61 -10.35 -9.21
CA SER A 56 2.57 -11.15 -10.00
C SER A 56 3.05 -12.37 -9.22
N ALA A 57 2.93 -13.55 -9.83
CA ALA A 57 3.44 -14.81 -9.28
C ALA A 57 4.97 -14.85 -9.07
N ASN A 58 5.73 -14.01 -9.79
CA ASN A 58 7.20 -14.01 -9.77
C ASN A 58 7.77 -12.68 -9.24
N ARG A 59 7.08 -12.02 -8.30
CA ARG A 59 7.52 -10.74 -7.77
C ARG A 59 8.82 -10.90 -6.98
N LYS A 60 9.92 -10.42 -7.54
CA LYS A 60 11.19 -10.31 -6.83
C LYS A 60 11.14 -9.14 -5.85
N LEU A 61 11.48 -9.40 -4.59
CA LEU A 61 11.71 -8.37 -3.59
C LEU A 61 13.12 -7.80 -3.79
N ILE A 62 13.23 -6.48 -3.78
CA ILE A 62 14.52 -5.80 -3.90
C ILE A 62 15.13 -5.69 -2.50
N GLY A 63 16.43 -5.99 -2.37
CA GLY A 63 17.10 -5.84 -1.08
C GLY A 63 16.92 -4.43 -0.50
N LYS A 64 16.77 -4.35 0.82
CA LYS A 64 16.55 -3.08 1.56
C LYS A 64 15.18 -2.42 1.32
N THR A 65 14.21 -3.11 0.71
CA THR A 65 12.80 -2.67 0.69
C THR A 65 12.00 -3.33 1.82
N ARG A 66 10.91 -2.69 2.24
CA ARG A 66 9.97 -3.27 3.21
C ARG A 66 9.00 -4.23 2.51
N PHE A 67 8.57 -5.24 3.24
CA PHE A 67 7.55 -6.20 2.82
C PHE A 67 6.53 -6.33 3.96
N LEU A 68 5.25 -6.30 3.60
CA LEU A 68 4.14 -6.47 4.51
C LEU A 68 3.36 -7.71 4.07
N TYR A 69 3.04 -8.57 5.02
CA TYR A 69 2.25 -9.77 4.80
C TYR A 69 1.31 -9.96 5.99
N GLU A 70 0.13 -10.48 5.68
CA GLU A 70 -0.82 -10.91 6.70
C GLU A 70 -0.40 -12.29 7.20
N VAL A 71 -0.53 -12.48 8.50
CA VAL A 71 -0.38 -13.78 9.14
C VAL A 71 -1.79 -14.18 9.54
N GLU A 72 -2.28 -15.31 9.06
CA GLU A 72 -3.51 -15.89 9.62
C GLU A 72 -3.23 -16.17 11.10
N ASP A 73 -4.08 -15.63 11.98
CA ASP A 73 -3.91 -15.75 13.43
C ASP A 73 -3.69 -17.22 13.78
N TRP A 74 -2.51 -17.52 14.32
CA TRP A 74 -2.17 -18.88 14.74
C TRP A 74 -2.78 -19.09 16.12
N ASP A 75 -4.11 -19.11 16.19
CA ASP A 75 -4.82 -19.53 17.40
C ASP A 75 -4.58 -21.04 17.57
N ARG A 76 -3.77 -21.39 18.56
CA ARG A 76 -3.52 -22.77 18.99
C ARG A 76 -3.77 -22.91 20.49
#